data_AF-A0A922A8A3-F1
#
_entry.id   AF-A0A922A8A3-F1
#
_cell.length_a   1.000
_cell.length_b   1.000
_cell.length_c   1.000
_cell.angle_alpha   90.00
_cell.angle_beta   90.00
_cell.angle_gamma   90.00
#
_symmetry.space_group_name_H-M   'P 1'
#
loop_
_entity.id
_entity.type
_entity.pdbx_description
1 polymer ?
#
loop_
_entity_poly.entity_id
_entity_poly.type
_entity_poly.pdbx_seq_one_letter_code
_entity_poly.pdbx_strand_id
1 'polypeptide(L)'
;MTTLKMMNQDFIKLERFDGMNFTRWKDKLIFILTTSKISYVLDSNLPVLSKPKSEDNDQIKAECKKCKEDEVVCRGHILNTLSDCLYDLFTSIKSPKEI
;
A
#
# COMPACT_ATOMS: atom_id res chain seq x y z
N MET A 1 -21.61 4.54 14.22
CA MET A 1 -20.15 4.46 14.37
C MET A 1 -19.75 2.99 14.19
N THR A 2 -19.91 2.47 12.96
CA THR A 2 -19.93 1.01 12.69
C THR A 2 -19.16 0.61 11.43
N THR A 3 -18.81 1.58 10.58
CA THR A 3 -18.15 1.36 9.29
C THR A 3 -16.69 0.91 9.43
N LEU A 4 -15.96 1.44 10.42
CA LEU A 4 -14.54 1.11 10.61
C LEU A 4 -14.32 -0.34 11.06
N LYS A 5 -15.26 -0.89 11.84
CA LYS A 5 -15.18 -2.26 12.38
C LYS A 5 -15.52 -3.32 11.32
N MET A 6 -16.38 -2.99 10.36
CA MET A 6 -16.73 -3.86 9.22
C MET A 6 -15.59 -3.96 8.21
N MET A 7 -14.94 -2.83 7.87
CA MET A 7 -13.78 -2.84 6.95
C MET A 7 -12.67 -3.78 7.45
N ASN A 8 -12.34 -3.73 8.74
CA ASN A 8 -11.28 -4.57 9.31
C ASN A 8 -11.58 -6.08 9.24
N GLN A 9 -12.85 -6.51 9.37
CA GLN A 9 -13.23 -7.92 9.30
C GLN A 9 -13.30 -8.46 7.87
N ASP A 10 -13.63 -7.62 6.88
CA ASP A 10 -13.67 -8.03 5.47
C ASP A 10 -12.27 -8.17 4.85
N PHE A 11 -11.28 -7.41 5.34
CA PHE A 11 -9.87 -7.60 4.94
C PHE A 11 -9.29 -8.94 5.41
N ILE A 12 -9.85 -9.57 6.45
CA ILE A 12 -9.40 -10.88 6.99
C ILE A 12 -9.63 -12.03 6.01
N LYS A 13 -10.39 -11.81 4.93
CA LYS A 13 -10.65 -12.79 3.88
C LYS A 13 -10.08 -12.41 2.51
N LEU A 14 -9.03 -11.60 2.45
CA LEU A 14 -8.25 -11.61 1.20
C LEU A 14 -7.61 -12.97 1.02
N GLU A 15 -7.99 -13.59 -0.08
CA GLU A 15 -7.38 -14.79 -0.61
C GLU A 15 -5.88 -14.52 -0.76
N ARG A 16 -5.06 -15.27 -0.03
CA ARG A 16 -3.61 -15.14 -0.08
C ARG A 16 -3.16 -15.45 -1.50
N PHE A 17 -2.33 -14.59 -2.07
CA PHE A 17 -1.69 -14.81 -3.35
C PHE A 17 -0.61 -15.86 -3.19
N ASP A 18 -0.80 -16.98 -3.86
CA ASP A 18 0.11 -18.12 -3.90
C ASP A 18 0.88 -18.21 -5.24
N GLY A 19 0.72 -17.22 -6.11
CA GLY A 19 1.26 -17.21 -7.47
C GLY A 19 0.22 -17.48 -8.55
N MET A 20 -0.99 -17.93 -8.21
CA MET A 20 -2.08 -18.16 -9.17
C MET A 20 -3.09 -17.00 -9.18
N ASN A 21 -3.86 -16.89 -10.28
CA ASN A 21 -4.96 -15.91 -10.42
C ASN A 21 -4.54 -14.43 -10.22
N PHE A 22 -3.32 -14.08 -10.65
CA PHE A 22 -2.72 -12.75 -10.44
C PHE A 22 -3.65 -11.59 -10.77
N THR A 23 -4.34 -11.61 -11.92
CA THR A 23 -5.27 -10.53 -12.31
C THR A 23 -6.37 -10.30 -11.28
N ARG A 24 -7.00 -11.38 -10.80
CA ARG A 24 -8.08 -11.28 -9.80
C ARG A 24 -7.55 -10.80 -8.45
N TRP A 25 -6.40 -11.31 -8.03
CA TRP A 25 -5.76 -10.87 -6.79
C TRP A 25 -5.39 -9.38 -6.87
N LYS A 26 -4.75 -8.96 -7.97
CA LYS A 26 -4.35 -7.59 -8.23
C LYS A 26 -5.56 -6.65 -8.20
N ASP A 27 -6.66 -7.00 -8.86
CA ASP A 27 -7.87 -6.16 -8.88
C ASP A 27 -8.45 -5.97 -7.47
N LYS A 28 -8.51 -7.03 -6.66
CA LYS A 28 -8.92 -6.95 -5.25
C LYS A 28 -7.98 -6.05 -4.45
N LEU A 29 -6.66 -6.23 -4.59
CA LEU A 29 -5.66 -5.42 -3.89
C LEU A 29 -5.76 -3.93 -4.27
N ILE A 30 -5.87 -3.62 -5.58
CA ILE A 30 -6.02 -2.24 -6.05
C ILE A 30 -7.31 -1.61 -5.55
N PHE A 31 -8.43 -2.35 -5.51
CA PHE A 31 -9.68 -1.87 -4.93
C PHE A 31 -9.49 -1.45 -3.47
N ILE A 32 -8.80 -2.27 -2.67
CA ILE A 32 -8.52 -1.99 -1.26
C ILE A 32 -7.66 -0.75 -1.10
N LEU A 33 -6.53 -0.67 -1.81
CA LEU A 33 -5.65 0.49 -1.76
C LEU A 33 -6.37 1.77 -2.20
N THR A 34 -7.30 1.66 -3.15
CA THR A 34 -8.13 2.78 -3.60
C THR A 34 -9.14 3.21 -2.54
N THR A 35 -9.82 2.26 -1.87
CA THR A 35 -10.72 2.59 -0.75
C THR A 35 -9.97 3.20 0.44
N SER A 36 -8.72 2.80 0.64
CA SER A 36 -7.79 3.38 1.62
C SER A 36 -7.16 4.70 1.16
N LYS A 37 -7.44 5.17 -0.08
CA LYS A 37 -6.89 6.39 -0.69
C LYS A 37 -5.35 6.43 -0.80
N ILE A 38 -4.73 5.26 -0.93
CA ILE A 38 -3.26 5.10 -1.03
C ILE A 38 -2.81 4.41 -2.33
N SER A 39 -3.73 4.04 -3.23
CA SER A 39 -3.37 3.38 -4.51
C SER A 39 -2.42 4.20 -5.38
N TYR A 40 -2.44 5.53 -5.23
CA TYR A 40 -1.53 6.45 -5.90
C TYR A 40 -0.04 6.17 -5.60
N VAL A 41 0.26 5.54 -4.46
CA VAL A 41 1.61 5.12 -4.08
C VAL A 41 2.21 4.13 -5.09
N LEU A 42 1.37 3.36 -5.79
CA LEU A 42 1.83 2.41 -6.80
C LEU A 42 2.04 3.04 -8.19
N ASP A 43 1.62 4.28 -8.40
CA ASP A 43 1.78 4.94 -9.69
C ASP A 43 3.22 5.40 -9.88
N SER A 44 3.91 4.82 -10.86
CA SER A 44 5.27 5.21 -11.24
C SER A 44 5.33 6.57 -11.95
N ASN A 45 4.19 7.07 -12.46
CA ASN A 45 4.12 8.36 -13.15
C ASN A 45 3.88 9.53 -12.20
N LEU A 46 3.44 9.27 -10.97
CA LEU A 46 3.27 10.33 -9.98
C LEU A 46 4.64 10.76 -9.45
N PRO A 47 4.88 12.09 -9.37
CA PRO A 47 6.12 12.59 -8.81
C PRO A 47 6.21 12.11 -7.36
N VAL A 48 7.21 11.28 -7.09
CA VAL A 48 7.57 10.89 -5.72
C VAL A 48 7.84 12.20 -4.99
N LEU A 49 7.02 12.52 -3.99
CA LEU A 49 7.24 13.68 -3.14
C LEU A 49 8.64 13.55 -2.55
N SER A 50 9.59 14.32 -3.12
CA SER A 50 11.00 14.28 -2.74
C SER A 50 11.15 14.66 -1.27
N LYS A 51 12.25 14.23 -0.63
CA LYS A 51 12.50 14.58 0.78
C LYS A 51 12.30 16.09 0.99
N PRO A 52 11.56 16.48 2.04
CA PRO A 52 11.29 17.89 2.30
C PRO A 52 12.62 18.62 2.47
N LYS A 53 12.79 19.73 1.73
CA LYS A 53 13.88 20.68 1.90
C LYS A 53 13.57 21.60 3.07
N SER A 54 14.59 22.22 3.66
CA SER A 54 14.40 23.16 4.77
C SER A 54 13.50 24.35 4.36
N GLU A 55 13.59 24.74 3.09
CA GLU A 55 12.86 25.86 2.47
C GLU A 55 11.40 25.52 2.10
N ASP A 56 10.99 24.24 2.19
CA ASP A 56 9.63 23.85 1.86
C ASP A 56 8.65 24.33 2.95
N ASN A 57 7.48 24.79 2.51
CA ASN A 57 6.38 25.18 3.40
C ASN A 57 5.89 23.97 4.22
N ASP A 58 5.31 24.23 5.39
CA ASP A 58 4.82 23.22 6.33
C ASP A 58 3.78 22.27 5.70
N GLN A 59 2.99 22.78 4.76
CA GLN A 59 2.06 22.00 3.94
C GLN A 59 2.78 20.88 3.15
N ILE A 60 3.88 21.22 2.46
CA ILE A 60 4.68 20.28 1.65
C ILE A 60 5.35 19.26 2.57
N LYS A 61 5.86 19.69 3.74
CA LYS A 61 6.43 18.80 4.74
C LYS A 61 5.41 17.80 5.28
N ALA A 62 4.17 18.23 5.52
CA ALA A 62 3.07 17.38 5.96
C ALA A 62 2.67 16.37 4.88
N GLU A 63 2.57 16.80 3.62
CA GLU A 63 2.28 15.92 2.48
C GLU A 63 3.37 14.87 2.25
N CYS A 64 4.63 15.26 2.33
CA CYS A 64 5.78 14.35 2.27
C CYS A 64 5.75 13.32 3.41
N LYS A 65 5.40 13.75 4.62
CA LYS A 65 5.28 12.85 5.78
C LYS A 65 4.16 11.84 5.56
N LYS A 66 2.98 12.32 5.15
CA LYS A 66 1.83 11.48 4.83
C LYS A 66 2.16 10.46 3.74
N CYS A 67 2.84 10.88 2.67
CA CYS A 67 3.24 9.99 1.59
C CYS A 67 4.11 8.82 2.08
N LYS A 68 5.05 9.07 2.99
CA LYS A 68 5.86 8.00 3.60
C LYS A 68 5.04 7.06 4.47
N GLU A 69 4.06 7.58 5.20
CA GLU A 69 3.14 6.76 5.98
C GLU A 69 2.28 5.88 5.06
N ASP A 70 1.75 6.47 3.98
CA ASP A 70 0.96 5.79 2.95
C ASP A 70 1.79 4.70 2.23
N GLU A 71 3.09 4.94 1.97
CA GLU A 71 4.02 3.93 1.47
C GLU A 71 4.16 2.71 2.40
N VAL A 72 4.33 2.94 3.70
CA VAL A 72 4.44 1.86 4.69
C VAL A 72 3.12 1.07 4.77
N VAL A 73 1.98 1.75 4.77
CA VAL A 73 0.66 1.11 4.80
C VAL A 73 0.40 0.31 3.52
N CYS A 74 0.71 0.89 2.35
CA CYS A 74 0.58 0.22 1.06
C CYS A 74 1.41 -1.06 1.02
N ARG A 75 2.69 -0.97 1.42
CA ARG A 75 3.57 -2.14 1.53
C ARG A 75 3.00 -3.21 2.45
N GLY A 76 2.51 -2.82 3.62
CA GLY A 76 1.90 -3.73 4.59
C GLY A 76 0.69 -4.46 4.01
N HIS A 77 -0.16 -3.76 3.26
CA HIS A 77 -1.29 -4.39 2.57
C HIS A 77 -0.84 -5.40 1.50
N ILE A 78 0.15 -5.05 0.66
CA ILE A 78 0.64 -5.97 -0.36
C ILE A 78 1.16 -7.24 0.31
N LEU A 79 2.09 -7.10 1.26
CA LEU A 79 2.71 -8.22 1.95
C LEU A 79 1.69 -9.10 2.69
N ASN A 80 0.72 -8.51 3.41
CA ASN A 80 -0.30 -9.27 4.13
C ASN A 80 -1.21 -10.11 3.22
N THR A 81 -1.27 -9.78 1.93
CA THR A 81 -2.05 -10.55 0.96
C THR A 81 -1.24 -11.65 0.29
N LEU A 82 0.06 -11.76 0.56
CA LEU A 82 0.91 -12.81 0.02
C LEU A 82 0.79 -14.10 0.86
N SER A 83 1.07 -15.24 0.23
CA SER A 83 1.39 -16.48 0.94
C SER A 83 2.70 -16.33 1.72
N ASP A 84 2.90 -17.18 2.74
CA ASP A 84 4.06 -17.06 3.64
C ASP A 84 5.40 -17.14 2.88
N CYS A 85 5.50 -18.03 1.88
CA CYS A 85 6.70 -18.15 1.03
C CYS A 85 7.01 -16.87 0.24
N LEU A 86 5.98 -16.26 -0.35
CA LEU A 86 6.14 -15.00 -1.10
C LEU A 86 6.40 -13.84 -0.13
N TYR A 87 5.77 -13.82 1.04
CA TYR A 87 6.04 -12.83 2.07
C TYR A 87 7.53 -12.81 2.43
N ASP A 88 8.11 -13.98 2.73
CA ASP A 88 9.52 -14.09 3.09
C ASP A 88 10.47 -13.66 1.96
N LEU A 89 10.08 -13.92 0.70
CA LEU A 89 10.83 -13.46 -0.48
C LEU A 89 10.82 -11.93 -0.61
N PHE A 90 9.66 -11.31 -0.42
CA PHE A 90 9.44 -9.88 -0.68
C PHE A 90 9.61 -8.97 0.54
N THR A 91 9.69 -9.51 1.77
CA THR A 91 9.80 -8.72 3.00
C THR A 91 11.07 -7.86 3.10
N SER A 92 12.09 -8.11 2.27
CA SER A 92 13.29 -7.28 2.20
C SER A 92 13.12 -6.05 1.30
N ILE A 93 12.17 -6.07 0.36
CA ILE A 93 11.90 -4.97 -0.56
C ILE A 93 11.23 -3.83 0.21
N LYS A 94 11.75 -2.61 0.01
CA LYS A 94 11.25 -1.41 0.71
C LYS A 94 10.17 -0.67 -0.07
N SER A 95 10.29 -0.63 -1.39
CA SER A 95 9.35 0.07 -2.25
C SER A 95 8.13 -0.80 -2.54
N PRO A 96 6.90 -0.33 -2.25
CA PRO A 96 5.69 -1.05 -2.64
C PRO A 96 5.58 -1.31 -4.15
N LYS A 97 6.24 -0.48 -4.98
CA LYS A 97 6.21 -0.59 -6.45
C LYS A 97 7.06 -1.75 -6.99
N GLU A 98 7.97 -2.25 -6.17
CA GLU A 98 8.94 -3.30 -6.54
C GLU A 98 8.54 -4.67 -5.98
N ILE A 99 7.45 -4.74 -5.20
CA ILE A 99 6.81 -5.97 -4.72
C ILE A 99 5.75 -6.39 -5.75
#